data_AF-A0A5K1JUG2-F1
#
_entry.id   AF-A0A5K1JUG2-F1
#
_cell.length_a   1.000
_cell.length_b   1.000
_cell.length_c   1.000
_cell.angle_alpha   90.00
_cell.angle_beta   90.00
_cell.angle_gamma   90.00
#
_symmetry.space_group_name_H-M   'P 1'
#
loop_
_entity.id
_entity.type
_entity.pdbx_description
1 polymer ?
#
loop_
_entity_poly.entity_id
_entity_poly.type
_entity_poly.pdbx_seq_one_letter_code
_entity_poly.pdbx_strand_id
1 'polypeptide(L)'
;MFAAARSLRLAATRSGNYAGLPRSMIARNMNSKVNGPVVGIDLGTTNSCVAVMEGKTAKVIENSEGARTTPSVVAFTKHGERLVGLPAKRQAVVNSANTVFAFKRLIGRKFSDAEVKQDAAHW
;
A
#
# COMPACT_ATOMS: atom_id res chain seq x y z
N MET A 1 41.26 3.25 34.10
CA MET A 1 40.58 4.32 33.35
C MET A 1 40.13 3.77 32.00
N PHE A 2 38.88 3.31 31.86
CA PHE A 2 38.25 3.11 30.54
C PHE A 2 36.74 3.29 30.73
N ALA A 3 36.22 4.42 30.24
CA ALA A 3 34.79 4.73 30.25
C ALA A 3 34.17 4.34 28.90
N ALA A 4 33.15 3.48 28.93
CA ALA A 4 32.37 3.11 27.77
C ALA A 4 31.41 4.25 27.39
N ALA A 5 31.64 4.87 26.24
CA ALA A 5 30.75 5.88 25.67
C ALA A 5 29.44 5.21 25.20
N ARG A 6 28.35 5.37 25.95
CA ARG A 6 26.99 5.08 25.47
C ARG A 6 26.56 6.19 24.51
N SER A 7 26.45 5.84 23.23
CA SER A 7 25.79 6.65 22.21
C SER A 7 24.36 6.98 22.65
N LEU A 8 24.08 8.27 22.92
CA LEU A 8 22.72 8.78 23.03
C LEU A 8 22.10 8.75 21.62
N ARG A 9 21.26 7.76 21.34
CA ARG A 9 20.29 7.89 20.25
C ARG A 9 19.25 8.92 20.68
N LEU A 10 19.25 10.07 20.02
CA LEU A 10 18.24 11.12 20.18
C LEU A 10 16.86 10.50 19.91
N ALA A 11 16.01 10.46 20.93
CA ALA A 11 14.65 9.94 20.81
C ALA A 11 13.84 10.88 19.92
N ALA A 12 13.39 10.38 18.77
CA ALA A 12 12.50 11.13 17.89
C ALA A 12 11.18 11.42 18.63
N THR A 13 10.91 12.69 18.91
CA THR A 13 9.66 13.17 19.49
C THR A 13 8.51 12.85 18.54
N ARG A 14 7.59 11.98 18.96
CA ARG A 14 6.39 11.62 18.18
C ARG A 14 5.27 12.62 18.49
N SER A 15 4.78 13.36 17.48
CA SER A 15 3.59 14.19 17.60
C SER A 15 2.37 13.48 17.00
N GLY A 16 1.22 13.54 17.67
CA GLY A 16 -0.06 13.02 17.19
C GLY A 16 -0.88 12.34 18.29
N ASN A 17 -2.12 11.97 17.98
CA ASN A 17 -3.12 11.43 18.93
C ASN A 17 -2.72 10.11 19.63
N TYR A 18 -1.59 9.51 19.25
CA TYR A 18 -1.07 8.25 19.82
C TYR A 18 0.27 8.44 20.56
N ALA A 19 0.72 9.68 20.76
CA ALA A 19 2.00 9.99 21.39
C ALA A 19 2.10 9.53 22.86
N GLY A 20 0.97 9.48 23.58
CA GLY A 20 0.90 9.09 24.98
C GLY A 20 0.62 7.59 25.24
N LEU A 21 0.41 6.78 24.20
CA LEU A 21 0.04 5.38 24.38
C LEU A 21 1.29 4.49 24.46
N PRO A 22 1.45 3.67 25.51
CA PRO A 22 2.56 2.73 25.58
C PRO A 22 2.51 1.77 24.39
N ARG A 23 3.68 1.42 23.81
CA ARG A 23 3.77 0.53 22.63
C ARG A 23 2.98 -0.78 22.79
N SER A 24 2.90 -1.29 24.02
CA SER A 24 2.12 -2.48 24.37
C SER A 24 0.62 -2.30 24.16
N MET A 25 0.09 -1.09 24.29
CA MET A 25 -1.35 -0.79 24.15
C MET A 25 -1.74 -0.57 22.69
N ILE A 26 -0.85 0.02 21.87
CA ILE A 26 -1.02 0.08 20.40
C ILE A 26 -1.00 -1.34 19.80
N ALA A 27 -0.13 -2.22 20.30
CA ALA A 27 -0.04 -3.60 19.83
C ALA A 27 -1.19 -4.50 20.32
N ARG A 28 -1.83 -4.16 21.46
CA ARG A 28 -2.85 -5.02 22.11
C ARG A 28 -4.23 -4.97 21.47
N ASN A 29 -4.56 -3.95 20.67
CA ASN A 29 -5.92 -3.83 20.12
C ASN A 29 -6.12 -4.53 18.76
N MET A 30 -5.21 -5.42 18.34
CA MET A 30 -5.32 -6.20 17.09
C MET A 30 -5.83 -7.64 17.29
N ASN A 31 -6.25 -8.04 18.50
CA ASN A 31 -6.79 -9.38 18.72
C ASN A 31 -8.32 -9.38 18.81
N SER A 32 -8.99 -8.93 17.75
CA SER A 32 -10.27 -9.53 17.41
C SER A 32 -9.95 -10.88 16.78
N LYS A 33 -10.42 -11.99 17.38
CA LYS A 33 -10.40 -13.34 16.78
C LYS A 33 -10.60 -13.21 15.27
N VAL A 34 -9.54 -13.41 14.48
CA VAL A 34 -9.66 -13.41 13.02
C VAL A 34 -10.55 -14.60 12.69
N ASN A 35 -11.78 -14.31 12.27
CA ASN A 35 -12.76 -15.32 11.93
C ASN A 35 -12.85 -15.37 10.39
N GLY A 36 -12.21 -16.38 9.79
CA GLY A 36 -12.15 -16.58 8.34
C GLY A 36 -10.73 -16.77 7.80
N PRO A 37 -10.58 -17.16 6.52
CA PRO A 37 -9.29 -17.34 5.88
C PRO A 37 -8.48 -16.03 5.84
N VAL A 38 -7.22 -16.08 6.24
CA VAL A 38 -6.28 -14.96 6.09
C VAL A 38 -5.69 -14.99 4.69
N VAL A 39 -5.69 -13.83 4.02
CA VAL A 39 -5.08 -13.64 2.70
C VAL A 39 -3.77 -12.88 2.82
N GLY A 40 -2.78 -13.26 2.01
CA GLY A 40 -1.59 -12.45 1.77
C GLY A 40 -1.79 -11.59 0.55
N ILE A 41 -1.66 -10.26 0.69
CA ILE A 41 -1.77 -9.32 -0.43
C ILE A 41 -0.42 -8.66 -0.65
N ASP A 42 0.16 -8.87 -1.82
CA ASP A 42 1.26 -8.05 -2.32
C ASP A 42 0.65 -6.86 -3.07
N LEU A 43 0.70 -5.69 -2.45
CA LEU A 43 0.26 -4.44 -3.05
C LEU A 43 1.44 -3.77 -3.76
N GLY A 44 1.76 -4.16 -4.98
CA GLY A 44 2.90 -3.62 -5.73
C GLY A 44 2.64 -2.25 -6.37
N THR A 45 3.69 -1.64 -6.95
CA THR A 45 3.58 -0.35 -7.65
C THR A 45 2.86 -0.49 -8.99
N THR A 46 3.12 -1.60 -9.69
CA THR A 46 2.62 -1.83 -11.06
C THR A 46 1.59 -2.95 -11.11
N ASN A 47 1.84 -4.05 -10.39
CA ASN A 47 0.95 -5.19 -10.30
C ASN A 47 0.79 -5.56 -8.83
N SER A 48 -0.38 -6.09 -8.49
CA SER A 48 -0.70 -6.63 -7.17
C SER A 48 -1.09 -8.10 -7.30
N CYS A 49 -0.96 -8.85 -6.22
CA CYS A 49 -1.21 -10.29 -6.16
C CYS A 49 -1.87 -10.63 -4.82
N VAL A 50 -2.73 -11.64 -4.81
CA VAL A 50 -3.35 -12.16 -3.59
C VAL A 50 -3.19 -13.68 -3.53
N ALA A 51 -2.85 -14.18 -2.35
CA ALA A 51 -2.67 -15.60 -2.09
C ALA A 51 -3.39 -16.03 -0.79
N VAL A 52 -3.76 -17.29 -0.75
CA VAL A 52 -4.30 -17.99 0.43
C VAL A 52 -3.43 -19.19 0.77
N MET A 53 -3.46 -19.59 2.04
CA MET A 53 -2.85 -20.84 2.47
C MET A 53 -3.87 -21.98 2.33
N GLU A 54 -3.61 -22.92 1.42
CA GLU A 54 -4.34 -24.18 1.32
C GLU A 54 -3.54 -25.25 2.08
N GLY A 55 -3.89 -25.47 3.35
CA GLY A 55 -3.13 -26.33 4.26
C GLY A 55 -1.73 -25.76 4.54
N LYS A 56 -0.69 -26.45 4.06
CA LYS A 56 0.72 -26.01 4.21
C LYS A 56 1.28 -25.31 2.96
N THR A 57 0.49 -25.19 1.89
CA THR A 57 0.94 -24.66 0.61
C THR A 57 0.30 -23.30 0.34
N ALA A 58 1.09 -22.33 -0.10
CA ALA A 58 0.58 -21.04 -0.55
C ALA A 58 0.09 -21.15 -2.00
N LYS A 59 -1.11 -20.61 -2.27
CA LYS A 59 -1.70 -20.58 -3.61
C LYS A 59 -2.14 -19.18 -3.98
N VAL A 60 -1.71 -18.72 -5.15
CA VAL A 60 -2.12 -17.45 -5.74
C VAL A 60 -3.52 -17.59 -6.33
N ILE A 61 -4.38 -16.61 -6.06
CA ILE A 61 -5.76 -16.58 -6.56
C ILE A 61 -5.78 -15.85 -7.91
N GLU A 62 -6.52 -16.39 -8.86
CA GLU A 62 -6.80 -15.73 -10.13
C GLU A 62 -7.90 -14.67 -9.95
N ASN A 63 -7.72 -13.51 -10.58
CA ASN A 63 -8.74 -12.46 -10.58
C ASN A 63 -9.90 -12.83 -11.55
N SER A 64 -10.92 -11.97 -11.59
CA SER A 64 -12.07 -12.08 -12.50
C SER A 64 -11.69 -12.14 -13.98
N GLU A 65 -10.48 -11.71 -14.34
CA GLU A 65 -9.96 -11.73 -15.70
C GLU A 65 -9.10 -12.98 -16.01
N GLY A 66 -8.99 -13.94 -15.08
CA GLY A 66 -8.20 -15.16 -15.23
C GLY A 66 -6.69 -14.97 -15.08
N ALA A 67 -6.24 -13.81 -14.60
CA ALA A 67 -4.84 -13.51 -14.36
C ALA A 67 -4.47 -13.66 -12.87
N ARG A 68 -3.26 -14.14 -12.60
CA ARG A 68 -2.70 -14.29 -11.24
C ARG A 68 -2.17 -13.00 -10.63
N THR A 69 -2.12 -11.93 -11.42
CA THR A 69 -1.77 -10.59 -10.94
C THR A 69 -2.73 -9.58 -11.54
N THR A 70 -2.99 -8.51 -10.80
CA THR A 70 -3.90 -7.44 -11.19
C THR A 70 -3.10 -6.14 -11.33
N PRO A 71 -3.22 -5.41 -12.46
CA PRO A 71 -2.59 -4.10 -12.59
C PRO A 71 -3.00 -3.17 -11.46
N SER A 72 -2.03 -2.48 -10.85
CA SER A 72 -2.26 -1.49 -9.78
C SER A 72 -2.68 -0.16 -10.39
N VAL A 73 -3.83 -0.18 -11.05
CA VAL A 73 -4.42 0.91 -11.82
C VAL A 73 -5.89 1.03 -11.45
N VAL A 74 -6.33 2.25 -11.20
CA VAL A 74 -7.73 2.60 -10.92
C VAL A 74 -8.13 3.71 -11.88
N ALA A 75 -9.33 3.63 -12.44
CA ALA A 75 -9.87 4.69 -13.29
C ALA A 75 -11.29 5.04 -12.90
N PHE A 76 -11.64 6.32 -13.09
CA PHE A 76 -13.00 6.82 -12.90
C PHE A 76 -13.60 7.17 -14.26
N THR A 77 -14.76 6.61 -14.57
CA THR A 77 -15.47 6.88 -15.83
C THR A 77 -16.25 8.19 -15.72
N LYS A 78 -16.66 8.73 -16.87
CA LYS A 78 -17.51 9.94 -16.95
C LYS A 78 -18.88 9.75 -16.26
N HIS A 79 -19.32 8.50 -16.11
CA HIS A 79 -20.59 8.16 -15.47
C HIS A 79 -20.43 7.87 -13.97
N GLY A 80 -19.24 8.10 -13.39
CA GLY A 80 -18.96 7.89 -11.97
C GLY A 80 -18.64 6.44 -11.59
N GLU A 81 -18.44 5.56 -12.57
CA GLU A 81 -18.05 4.16 -12.30
C GLU A 81 -16.55 4.06 -11.98
N ARG A 82 -16.20 3.20 -11.03
CA ARG A 82 -14.81 2.91 -10.67
C ARG A 82 -14.35 1.60 -11.30
N LEU A 83 -13.40 1.71 -12.23
CA LEU A 83 -12.70 0.58 -12.84
C LEU A 83 -11.41 0.28 -12.08
N VAL A 84 -11.06 -1.00 -11.91
CA VAL A 84 -9.83 -1.44 -11.23
C VAL A 84 -9.16 -2.52 -12.07
N GLY A 85 -7.83 -2.56 -12.11
CA GLY A 85 -7.09 -3.63 -12.75
C GLY A 85 -7.03 -3.52 -14.27
N LEU A 86 -7.28 -4.63 -14.97
CA LEU A 86 -7.16 -4.69 -16.42
C LEU A 86 -8.16 -3.77 -17.16
N PRO A 87 -9.45 -3.67 -16.76
CA PRO A 87 -10.38 -2.70 -17.34
C PRO A 87 -9.86 -1.26 -17.27
N ALA A 88 -9.34 -0.84 -16.11
CA ALA A 88 -8.76 0.50 -15.95
C ALA A 88 -7.52 0.71 -16.83
N LYS A 89 -6.62 -0.28 -16.91
CA LYS A 89 -5.43 -0.21 -17.75
C LYS A 89 -5.77 -0.10 -19.25
N ARG A 90 -6.80 -0.80 -19.74
CA ARG A 90 -7.21 -0.78 -21.16
C ARG A 90 -7.61 0.60 -21.66
N GLN A 91 -8.29 1.37 -20.82
CA GLN A 91 -8.78 2.70 -21.18
C GLN A 91 -7.84 3.84 -20.78
N ALA A 92 -6.66 3.53 -20.21
CA ALA A 92 -5.72 4.54 -19.70
C ALA A 92 -5.26 5.54 -20.78
N VAL A 93 -5.16 5.11 -22.04
CA VAL A 93 -4.75 5.98 -23.15
C VAL A 93 -5.84 6.99 -23.51
N VAL A 94 -7.11 6.58 -23.49
CA VAL A 94 -8.25 7.45 -23.88
C VAL A 94 -8.77 8.31 -22.73
N ASN A 95 -8.50 7.91 -21.48
CA ASN A 95 -8.94 8.58 -20.26
C ASN A 95 -7.78 8.76 -19.29
N SER A 96 -6.66 9.29 -19.78
CA SER A 96 -5.42 9.44 -19.01
C SER A 96 -5.61 10.28 -17.75
N ALA A 97 -6.30 11.42 -17.87
CA ALA A 97 -6.53 12.36 -16.77
C ALA A 97 -7.31 11.76 -15.58
N ASN A 98 -8.16 10.75 -15.81
CA ASN A 98 -8.93 10.10 -14.75
C ASN A 98 -8.44 8.67 -14.43
N THR A 99 -7.22 8.32 -14.87
CA THR A 99 -6.62 7.01 -14.62
C THR A 99 -5.38 7.16 -13.74
N VAL A 100 -5.43 6.54 -12.56
CA VAL A 100 -4.39 6.61 -11.54
C VAL A 100 -3.59 5.32 -11.53
N PHE A 101 -2.27 5.44 -11.59
CA PHE A 101 -1.31 4.33 -11.53
C PHE A 101 -0.07 4.74 -10.75
N ALA A 102 0.80 3.78 -10.41
CA ALA A 102 2.04 4.01 -9.67
C ALA A 102 1.88 4.78 -8.34
N PHE A 103 0.67 4.80 -7.77
CA PHE A 103 0.35 5.53 -6.53
C PHE A 103 1.16 5.06 -5.32
N LYS A 104 1.68 3.82 -5.34
CA LYS A 104 2.61 3.33 -4.31
C LYS A 104 3.90 4.15 -4.21
N ARG A 105 4.27 4.90 -5.26
CA ARG A 105 5.41 5.83 -5.22
C ARG A 105 5.12 7.06 -4.35
N LEU A 106 3.85 7.45 -4.24
CA LEU A 106 3.40 8.63 -3.52
C LEU A 106 2.88 8.34 -2.10
N ILE A 107 2.54 7.08 -1.79
CA ILE A 107 1.99 6.72 -0.49
C ILE A 107 2.94 7.12 0.65
N GLY A 108 2.42 7.82 1.66
CA GLY A 108 3.20 8.25 2.82
C GLY A 108 4.19 9.39 2.58
N ARG A 109 4.28 9.95 1.36
CA ARG A 109 5.12 11.11 1.03
C ARG A 109 4.37 12.42 1.21
N LYS A 110 5.09 13.50 1.46
CA LYS A 110 4.54 14.86 1.45
C LYS A 110 4.59 15.45 0.05
N PHE A 111 3.65 16.33 -0.26
CA PHE A 111 3.65 17.04 -1.55
C PHE A 111 4.90 17.91 -1.78
N SER A 112 5.61 18.29 -0.72
CA SER A 112 6.87 19.03 -0.77
C SER A 112 8.08 18.19 -1.15
N ASP A 113 7.98 16.85 -1.12
CA ASP A 113 9.13 15.97 -1.34
C ASP A 113 9.61 16.06 -2.80
N ALA A 114 10.92 16.05 -3.01
CA ALA A 114 11.53 16.26 -4.32
C ALA A 114 11.08 15.21 -5.34
N GLU A 115 10.94 13.96 -4.91
CA GLU A 115 10.48 12.86 -5.77
C GLU A 115 9.02 13.02 -6.18
N VAL A 116 8.17 13.59 -5.30
CA VAL A 116 6.77 13.88 -5.62
C VAL A 116 6.68 15.01 -6.64
N LYS A 117 7.52 16.05 -6.51
CA LYS A 117 7.61 17.14 -7.48
C LYS A 117 8.11 16.66 -8.84
N GLN A 118 9.08 15.76 -8.85
CA GLN A 118 9.58 15.14 -10.08
C GLN A 118 8.50 14.30 -10.75
N ASP A 119 7.80 13.45 -9.99
CA ASP A 119 6.72 12.61 -10.53
C ASP A 119 5.56 13.45 -11.07
N ALA A 120 5.19 14.53 -10.38
CA ALA A 120 4.15 15.46 -10.83
C ALA A 120 4.45 16.15 -12.16
N ALA A 121 5.72 16.23 -12.59
CA ALA A 121 6.08 16.80 -13.88
C ALA A 121 5.87 15.83 -15.07
N HIS A 122 5.67 14.54 -14.79
CA HIS A 122 5.57 13.47 -15.80
C HIS A 122 4.18 12.81 -15.86
N TRP A 123 3.23 13.31 -15.07
CA TRP A 123 1.85 12.82 -14.98
C TRP A 123 0.89 13.81 -15.63
#